data_AF-A0A9R1BRR3-F1
#
_entry.id   AF-A0A9R1BRR3-F1
#
_cell.length_a   1.000
_cell.length_b   1.000
_cell.length_c   1.000
_cell.angle_alpha   90.00
_cell.angle_beta   90.00
_cell.angle_gamma   90.00
#
_symmetry.space_group_name_H-M   'P 1'
#
loop_
_entity.id
_entity.type
_entity.pdbx_description
1 polymer ?
#
loop_
_entity_poly.entity_id
_entity_poly.type
_entity_poly.pdbx_seq_one_letter_code
_entity_poly.pdbx_strand_id
1 'polypeptide(L)'
;MASSLLPAFAVRRGEPVLVAPAEQTPRETKTLSDIDDGEGMRFYSSGIHLYRANPDKQGVDPAAVIREALARALVPYYPLAGRLREEAGRKLVVDCEAQGVMFVEADVDLTAADFGDVQSPPFPCFEQFILESTTVAGVEPVIDRPLLYIQVTRLKCGGFIFGQRFCHCVADAPGGMQFEKAVCELACGAAAPSITPSWGREMFMARQPPQPSYPHLEYSEPAGGPVDRMLTTPPGDVARVLFFFGWGEAVYGGPAKGGEGPIPGVTNYFSRSKNGKGEESTVVPISLPKDAMDKFQLEVEGLTAEI
;
A
#
# COMPACT_ATOMS: atom_id res chain seq x y z
N MET A 1 -11.12 -1.42 25.46
CA MET A 1 -10.01 -2.36 25.74
C MET A 1 -8.72 -1.58 25.83
N ALA A 2 -7.84 -1.91 26.75
CA ALA A 2 -6.68 -1.08 27.11
C ALA A 2 -5.79 -0.85 25.87
N SER A 3 -5.75 0.39 25.39
CA SER A 3 -4.65 0.88 24.57
C SER A 3 -3.42 0.83 25.47
N SER A 4 -2.58 -0.21 25.35
CA SER A 4 -1.25 -0.13 25.92
C SER A 4 -0.53 0.93 25.12
N LEU A 5 -0.49 2.15 25.66
CA LEU A 5 0.32 3.23 25.11
C LEU A 5 1.74 2.69 24.99
N LEU A 6 2.27 2.65 23.76
CA LEU A 6 3.65 2.28 23.51
C LEU A 6 4.56 3.06 24.47
N PRO A 7 5.59 2.44 25.05
CA PRO A 7 6.55 3.17 25.87
C PRO A 7 7.20 4.26 25.03
N ALA A 8 7.69 5.34 25.65
CA ALA A 8 8.40 6.38 24.89
C ALA A 8 9.57 5.76 24.10
N PHE A 9 9.58 5.98 22.79
CA PHE A 9 10.56 5.40 21.87
C PHE A 9 11.04 6.45 20.86
N ALA A 10 12.19 6.16 20.24
CA ALA A 10 12.71 6.93 19.12
C ALA A 10 13.15 5.97 18.02
N VAL A 11 12.69 6.20 16.79
CA VAL A 11 13.18 5.48 15.61
C VAL A 11 14.46 6.15 15.13
N ARG A 12 15.55 5.39 15.12
CA ARG A 12 16.85 5.84 14.60
C ARG A 12 16.97 5.40 13.16
N ARG A 13 16.71 6.32 12.23
CA ARG A 13 16.84 6.07 10.78
C ARG A 13 18.29 6.27 10.34
N GLY A 14 18.80 5.37 9.52
CA GLY A 14 20.05 5.54 8.78
C GLY A 14 19.89 6.49 7.59
N GLU A 15 20.94 6.58 6.78
CA GLU A 15 20.90 7.36 5.53
C GLU A 15 20.04 6.62 4.48
N PRO A 16 19.04 7.29 3.87
CA PRO A 16 18.28 6.71 2.77
C PRO A 16 19.17 6.50 1.54
N VAL A 17 18.99 5.37 0.86
CA VAL A 17 19.74 5.00 -0.35
C VAL A 17 18.81 4.61 -1.49
N LEU A 18 19.27 4.80 -2.73
CA LEU A 18 18.58 4.27 -3.91
C LEU A 18 19.05 2.85 -4.19
N VAL A 19 18.12 1.89 -4.16
CA VAL A 19 18.36 0.50 -4.55
C VAL A 19 17.99 0.34 -6.01
N ALA A 20 18.99 0.19 -6.86
CA ALA A 20 18.82 -0.09 -8.28
C ALA A 20 18.55 -1.60 -8.51
N PRO A 21 18.00 -1.98 -9.68
CA PRO A 21 17.96 -3.38 -10.11
C PRO A 21 19.35 -4.04 -10.05
N ALA A 22 19.40 -5.30 -9.63
CA ALA A 22 20.65 -6.06 -9.47
C ALA A 22 21.37 -6.34 -10.81
N GLU A 23 20.64 -6.27 -11.92
CA GLU A 23 21.12 -6.52 -13.27
C GLU A 23 20.67 -5.40 -14.21
N GLN A 24 21.27 -5.33 -15.40
CA GLN A 24 20.86 -4.37 -16.41
C GLN A 24 19.42 -4.65 -16.88
N THR A 25 18.58 -3.62 -16.84
CA THR A 25 17.18 -3.69 -17.29
C THR A 25 16.99 -2.90 -18.59
N PRO A 26 15.91 -3.17 -19.34
CA PRO A 26 15.55 -2.36 -20.50
C PRO A 26 15.45 -0.87 -20.14
N ARG A 27 15.97 -0.01 -21.02
CA ARG A 27 15.78 1.44 -20.96
C ARG A 27 14.72 1.83 -21.98
N GLU A 28 13.55 2.20 -21.49
CA GLU A 28 12.39 2.51 -22.32
C GLU A 28 11.38 3.37 -21.54
N THR A 29 10.41 3.90 -22.25
CA THR A 29 9.27 4.58 -21.66
C THR A 29 8.05 3.65 -21.71
N LYS A 30 7.39 3.47 -20.57
CA LYS A 30 6.17 2.66 -20.44
C LYS A 30 4.96 3.55 -20.23
N THR A 31 4.02 3.54 -21.15
CA THR A 31 2.76 4.30 -21.03
C THR A 31 1.85 3.66 -19.98
N LEU A 32 1.25 4.48 -19.12
CA LEU A 32 0.23 4.03 -18.16
C LEU A 32 -1.16 3.92 -18.81
N SER A 33 -2.05 3.10 -18.24
CA SER A 33 -3.44 3.06 -18.69
C SER A 33 -4.21 4.31 -18.27
N ASP A 34 -5.45 4.45 -18.74
CA ASP A 34 -6.28 5.61 -18.38
C ASP A 34 -6.89 5.49 -16.96
N ILE A 35 -6.87 4.29 -16.37
CA ILE A 35 -7.27 4.06 -14.98
C ILE A 35 -6.15 4.51 -14.03
N ASP A 36 -4.90 4.38 -14.48
CA ASP A 36 -3.71 4.59 -13.66
C ASP A 36 -3.28 6.06 -13.52
N ASP A 37 -3.49 6.86 -14.56
CA ASP A 37 -2.97 8.23 -14.66
C ASP A 37 -3.98 9.32 -14.25
N GLY A 38 -5.18 8.90 -13.84
CA GLY A 38 -6.22 9.76 -13.31
C GLY A 38 -5.77 10.53 -12.06
N GLU A 39 -6.25 11.77 -11.91
CA GLU A 39 -5.81 12.67 -10.82
C GLU A 39 -5.96 12.04 -9.44
N GLY A 40 -7.06 11.33 -9.20
CA GLY A 40 -7.33 10.67 -7.93
C GLY A 40 -6.36 9.54 -7.58
N MET A 41 -5.61 9.00 -8.55
CA MET A 41 -4.62 7.93 -8.35
C MET A 41 -3.20 8.47 -8.08
N ARG A 42 -2.98 9.79 -8.21
CA ARG A 42 -1.67 10.44 -8.06
C ARG A 42 -1.29 10.63 -6.59
N PHE A 43 -1.21 9.53 -5.85
CA PHE A 43 -0.80 9.49 -4.45
C PHE A 43 0.06 8.26 -4.15
N TYR A 44 0.64 8.22 -2.95
CA TYR A 44 1.37 7.06 -2.44
C TYR A 44 0.51 6.30 -1.44
N SER A 45 0.24 5.03 -1.71
CA SER A 45 -0.42 4.14 -0.74
C SER A 45 0.62 3.54 0.19
N SER A 46 0.30 3.46 1.49
CA SER A 46 1.23 3.05 2.53
C SER A 46 0.81 1.71 3.17
N GLY A 47 1.78 0.84 3.41
CA GLY A 47 1.57 -0.47 4.03
C GLY A 47 2.60 -0.75 5.12
N ILE A 48 2.21 -1.53 6.14
CA ILE A 48 3.10 -1.98 7.21
C ILE A 48 2.92 -3.47 7.43
N HIS A 49 4.06 -4.17 7.52
CA HIS A 49 4.15 -5.57 7.94
C HIS A 49 5.03 -5.68 9.18
N LEU A 50 4.48 -6.25 10.27
CA LEU A 50 5.20 -6.52 11.50
C LEU A 50 5.60 -8.01 11.56
N TYR A 51 6.90 -8.27 11.67
CA TYR A 51 7.46 -9.61 11.77
C TYR A 51 8.03 -9.87 13.16
N ARG A 52 7.61 -10.98 13.78
CA ARG A 52 8.20 -11.47 15.03
C ARG A 52 9.59 -12.03 14.77
N ALA A 53 10.42 -12.06 15.81
CA ALA A 53 11.72 -12.69 15.75
C ALA A 53 11.59 -14.17 15.41
N ASN A 54 12.44 -14.65 14.50
CA ASN A 54 12.55 -16.07 14.19
C ASN A 54 13.88 -16.61 14.76
N PRO A 55 13.85 -17.54 15.74
CA PRO A 55 15.06 -18.14 16.30
C PRO A 55 16.00 -18.75 15.26
N ASP A 56 15.47 -19.32 14.18
CA ASP A 56 16.26 -19.95 13.11
C ASP A 56 17.01 -18.93 12.23
N LYS A 57 16.69 -17.64 12.37
CA LYS A 57 17.31 -16.53 11.65
C LYS A 57 18.12 -15.63 12.59
N GLN A 58 18.48 -16.10 13.78
CA GLN A 58 19.29 -15.34 14.72
C GLN A 58 20.63 -14.92 14.09
N GLY A 59 20.98 -13.65 14.23
CA GLY A 59 22.21 -13.08 13.67
C GLY A 59 22.13 -12.71 12.19
N VAL A 60 21.01 -13.00 11.51
CA VAL A 60 20.75 -12.53 10.15
C VAL A 60 20.11 -11.15 10.22
N ASP A 61 20.68 -10.19 9.50
CA ASP A 61 20.13 -8.86 9.40
C ASP A 61 18.98 -8.81 8.37
N PRO A 62 17.71 -8.57 8.78
CA PRO A 62 16.58 -8.52 7.86
C PRO A 62 16.71 -7.38 6.84
N ALA A 63 17.31 -6.24 7.20
CA ALA A 63 17.39 -5.11 6.26
C ALA A 63 18.37 -5.42 5.13
N ALA A 64 19.52 -6.03 5.44
CA ALA A 64 20.47 -6.47 4.44
C ALA A 64 19.87 -7.50 3.47
N VAL A 65 19.17 -8.52 4.01
CA VAL A 65 18.51 -9.56 3.20
C VAL A 65 17.42 -8.97 2.29
N ILE A 66 16.56 -8.11 2.85
CA ILE A 66 15.47 -7.48 2.09
C ILE A 66 16.03 -6.55 1.02
N ARG A 67 17.08 -5.78 1.31
CA ARG A 67 17.74 -4.88 0.35
C ARG A 67 18.30 -5.64 -0.85
N GLU A 68 18.95 -6.79 -0.61
CA GLU A 68 19.46 -7.66 -1.69
C GLU A 68 18.32 -8.27 -2.51
N ALA A 69 17.30 -8.81 -1.84
CA ALA A 69 16.14 -9.39 -2.49
C ALA A 69 15.36 -8.36 -3.32
N LEU A 70 15.26 -7.13 -2.83
CA LEU A 70 14.65 -6.00 -3.52
C LEU A 70 15.37 -5.67 -4.82
N ALA A 71 16.70 -5.56 -4.81
CA ALA A 71 17.49 -5.32 -6.02
C ALA A 71 17.24 -6.43 -7.07
N ARG A 72 17.15 -7.69 -6.65
CA ARG A 72 16.83 -8.83 -7.53
C ARG A 72 15.39 -8.77 -8.05
N ALA A 73 14.42 -8.42 -7.21
CA ALA A 73 13.01 -8.29 -7.60
C ALA A 73 12.81 -7.17 -8.64
N LEU A 74 13.57 -6.09 -8.54
CA LEU A 74 13.52 -4.97 -9.48
C LEU A 74 14.03 -5.34 -10.88
N VAL A 75 14.62 -6.51 -11.11
CA VAL A 75 14.98 -6.95 -12.46
C VAL A 75 13.73 -7.29 -13.29
N PRO A 76 12.87 -8.24 -12.88
CA PRO A 76 11.60 -8.46 -13.57
C PRO A 76 10.59 -7.31 -13.36
N TYR A 77 10.65 -6.59 -12.24
CA TYR A 77 9.77 -5.45 -11.93
C TYR A 77 10.43 -4.08 -12.22
N TYR A 78 11.28 -4.00 -13.23
CA TYR A 78 12.10 -2.80 -13.51
C TYR A 78 11.35 -1.47 -13.70
N PRO A 79 10.07 -1.40 -14.13
CA PRO A 79 9.36 -0.13 -14.16
C PRO A 79 9.25 0.52 -12.77
N LEU A 80 9.22 -0.25 -11.68
CA LEU A 80 9.18 0.29 -10.32
C LEU A 80 10.46 1.07 -9.94
N ALA A 81 11.58 0.79 -10.62
CA ALA A 81 12.83 1.53 -10.46
C ALA A 81 12.92 2.78 -11.35
N GLY A 82 11.86 3.11 -12.09
CA GLY A 82 11.77 4.30 -12.95
C GLY A 82 11.23 5.53 -12.23
N ARG A 83 10.84 6.53 -13.02
CA ARG A 83 10.16 7.76 -12.55
C ARG A 83 8.96 8.06 -13.44
N LEU A 84 7.92 8.65 -12.85
CA LEU A 84 6.81 9.17 -13.63
C LEU A 84 7.19 10.48 -14.32
N ARG A 85 6.80 10.59 -15.59
CA ARG A 85 6.86 11.82 -16.39
C ARG A 85 5.48 12.10 -16.96
N GLU A 86 5.15 13.38 -17.06
CA GLU A 86 3.92 13.84 -17.70
C GLU A 86 4.19 14.18 -19.19
N GLU A 87 3.30 13.71 -20.06
CA GLU A 87 3.28 13.98 -21.50
C GLU A 87 2.12 14.92 -21.88
N ALA A 88 1.99 15.20 -23.19
CA ALA A 88 0.90 16.00 -23.72
C ALA A 88 -0.47 15.44 -23.27
N GLY A 89 -1.40 16.32 -22.93
CA GLY A 89 -2.71 15.91 -22.43
C GLY A 89 -2.69 15.36 -21.00
N ARG A 90 -1.62 15.62 -20.23
CA ARG A 90 -1.42 15.16 -18.84
C ARG A 90 -1.25 13.64 -18.70
N LYS A 91 -1.01 12.93 -19.81
CA LYS A 91 -0.77 11.48 -19.85
C LYS A 91 0.47 11.14 -19.03
N LEU A 92 0.39 10.16 -18.15
CA LEU A 92 1.56 9.71 -17.40
C LEU A 92 2.23 8.53 -18.09
N VAL A 93 3.56 8.56 -18.05
CA VAL A 93 4.43 7.48 -18.50
C VAL A 93 5.50 7.22 -17.45
N VAL A 94 6.06 6.01 -17.43
CA VAL A 94 7.18 5.64 -16.59
C VAL A 94 8.44 5.58 -17.45
N ASP A 95 9.39 6.47 -17.18
CA ASP A 95 10.72 6.39 -17.76
C ASP A 95 11.54 5.35 -16.97
N CYS A 96 11.83 4.23 -17.62
CA CYS A 96 12.49 3.08 -17.01
C CYS A 96 14.01 3.22 -17.14
N GLU A 97 14.63 4.06 -16.32
CA GLU A 97 16.08 4.32 -16.38
C GLU A 97 16.91 3.64 -15.30
N ALA A 98 16.32 2.68 -14.56
CA ALA A 98 16.96 1.96 -13.46
C ALA A 98 17.51 2.89 -12.34
N GLN A 99 16.84 4.03 -12.12
CA GLN A 99 17.20 5.01 -11.07
C GLN A 99 17.03 4.45 -9.65
N GLY A 100 16.25 3.37 -9.51
CA GLY A 100 16.08 2.65 -8.26
C GLY A 100 14.95 3.18 -7.39
N VAL A 101 14.71 2.45 -6.31
CA VAL A 101 13.68 2.72 -5.30
C VAL A 101 14.34 3.23 -4.02
N MET A 102 13.61 4.01 -3.22
CA MET A 102 14.14 4.54 -1.97
C MET A 102 14.11 3.46 -0.87
N PHE A 103 15.23 3.25 -0.19
CA PHE A 103 15.35 2.28 0.90
C PHE A 103 16.05 2.91 2.10
N VAL A 104 15.53 2.70 3.30
CA VAL A 104 16.17 3.13 4.54
C VAL A 104 16.14 2.03 5.59
N GLU A 105 17.24 1.90 6.30
CA GLU A 105 17.35 1.02 7.46
C GLU A 105 17.09 1.84 8.72
N ALA A 106 16.42 1.25 9.71
CA ALA A 106 16.16 1.91 10.96
C ALA A 106 16.21 0.92 12.13
N ASP A 107 16.35 1.47 13.34
CA ASP A 107 16.35 0.71 14.58
C ASP A 107 15.41 1.37 15.59
N VAL A 108 14.73 0.55 16.40
CA VAL A 108 13.89 1.03 17.49
C VAL A 108 13.99 0.11 18.71
N ASP A 109 13.98 0.71 19.90
CA ASP A 109 14.03 -0.03 21.17
C ASP A 109 12.65 -0.55 21.61
N LEU A 110 11.90 -1.09 20.65
CA LEU A 110 10.63 -1.79 20.86
C LEU A 110 10.77 -3.27 20.49
N THR A 111 9.87 -4.08 21.01
CA THR A 111 9.67 -5.48 20.66
C THR A 111 8.37 -5.61 19.88
N ALA A 112 8.22 -6.69 19.11
CA ALA A 112 6.96 -6.96 18.41
C ALA A 112 5.77 -7.11 19.38
N ALA A 113 6.03 -7.52 20.63
CA ALA A 113 5.00 -7.66 21.67
C ALA A 113 4.49 -6.32 22.20
N ASP A 114 5.29 -5.25 22.13
CA ASP A 114 4.88 -3.92 22.62
C ASP A 114 3.72 -3.33 21.80
N PHE A 115 3.58 -3.73 20.54
CA PHE A 115 2.47 -3.35 19.67
C PHE A 115 1.16 -4.10 19.98
N GLY A 116 1.21 -5.13 20.83
CA GLY A 116 0.06 -5.94 21.17
C GLY A 116 -0.54 -6.67 19.96
N ASP A 117 -1.85 -6.76 19.95
CA ASP A 117 -2.62 -7.37 18.88
C ASP A 117 -3.28 -6.29 18.02
N VAL A 118 -2.68 -5.99 16.86
CA VAL A 118 -3.11 -4.91 15.98
C VAL A 118 -4.27 -5.39 15.12
N GLN A 119 -5.48 -5.30 15.66
CA GLN A 119 -6.69 -5.84 15.02
C GLN A 119 -7.18 -5.05 13.79
N SER A 120 -6.81 -3.76 13.67
CA SER A 120 -7.25 -2.93 12.53
C SER A 120 -6.39 -1.67 12.37
N PRO A 121 -6.35 -1.05 11.17
CA PRO A 121 -5.68 0.23 10.97
C PRO A 121 -6.30 1.34 11.84
N PRO A 122 -5.51 2.34 12.27
CA PRO A 122 -4.11 2.55 11.90
C PRO A 122 -3.15 1.69 12.72
N PHE A 123 -2.02 1.33 12.10
CA PHE A 123 -0.91 0.75 12.86
C PHE A 123 -0.37 1.80 13.86
N PRO A 124 -0.12 1.43 15.13
CA PRO A 124 0.35 2.40 16.13
C PRO A 124 1.62 3.13 15.70
N CYS A 125 1.55 4.47 15.63
CA CYS A 125 2.66 5.33 15.23
C CYS A 125 3.25 5.01 13.85
N PHE A 126 2.41 4.60 12.88
CA PHE A 126 2.83 4.20 11.53
C PHE A 126 3.76 5.21 10.83
N GLU A 127 3.59 6.51 11.10
CA GLU A 127 4.40 7.61 10.56
C GLU A 127 5.89 7.48 10.93
N GLN A 128 6.20 6.80 12.02
CA GLN A 128 7.57 6.53 12.46
C GLN A 128 8.20 5.34 11.72
N PHE A 129 7.37 4.46 11.15
CA PHE A 129 7.81 3.21 10.49
C PHE A 129 7.72 3.25 8.97
N ILE A 130 7.20 4.35 8.44
CA ILE A 130 7.12 4.63 7.02
C ILE A 130 8.09 5.77 6.69
N LEU A 131 8.74 5.65 5.53
CA LEU A 131 9.56 6.72 4.98
C LEU A 131 8.68 7.67 4.18
N GLU A 132 8.32 8.80 4.79
CA GLU A 132 7.63 9.87 4.08
C GLU A 132 8.60 10.67 3.19
N SER A 133 8.13 11.06 2.02
CA SER A 133 8.69 12.20 1.30
C SER A 133 8.19 13.47 1.98
N THR A 134 9.05 14.47 2.12
CA THR A 134 8.87 15.67 2.94
C THR A 134 7.80 16.66 2.42
N THR A 135 6.56 16.23 2.20
CA THR A 135 5.47 17.11 1.77
C THR A 135 4.59 17.54 2.94
N VAL A 136 4.68 18.83 3.26
CA VAL A 136 4.00 19.53 4.35
C VAL A 136 2.54 19.91 4.00
N ALA A 137 2.05 19.61 2.79
CA ALA A 137 0.83 20.20 2.23
C ALA A 137 -0.28 19.21 1.78
N GLY A 138 -0.24 17.94 2.21
CA GLY A 138 -1.35 17.00 2.00
C GLY A 138 -1.50 16.41 0.57
N VAL A 139 -0.73 16.89 -0.42
CA VAL A 139 -0.61 16.26 -1.74
C VAL A 139 0.87 16.08 -2.06
N GLU A 140 1.29 14.82 -2.14
CA GLU A 140 2.66 14.46 -2.53
C GLU A 140 2.75 14.37 -4.06
N PRO A 141 3.62 15.15 -4.73
CA PRO A 141 3.77 15.05 -6.18
C PRO A 141 4.35 13.69 -6.55
N VAL A 142 3.81 13.06 -7.59
CA VAL A 142 4.28 11.74 -8.08
C VAL A 142 5.31 11.84 -9.22
N ILE A 143 5.38 12.99 -9.90
CA ILE A 143 6.29 13.24 -11.02
C ILE A 143 7.74 13.34 -10.55
N ASP A 144 8.64 12.67 -11.25
CA ASP A 144 10.08 12.63 -10.95
C ASP A 144 10.41 12.20 -9.50
N ARG A 145 9.55 11.37 -8.91
CA ARG A 145 9.75 10.78 -7.58
C ARG A 145 9.96 9.27 -7.66
N PRO A 146 10.75 8.67 -6.74
CA PRO A 146 10.79 7.22 -6.57
C PRO A 146 9.38 6.64 -6.48
N LEU A 147 9.12 5.58 -7.22
CA LEU A 147 7.78 4.95 -7.26
C LEU A 147 7.52 4.06 -6.05
N LEU A 148 8.56 3.76 -5.29
CA LEU A 148 8.53 2.91 -4.11
C LEU A 148 9.52 3.44 -3.06
N TYR A 149 9.06 3.46 -1.82
CA TYR A 149 9.81 3.77 -0.62
C TYR A 149 9.68 2.60 0.33
N ILE A 150 10.80 2.11 0.87
CA ILE A 150 10.84 1.01 1.85
C ILE A 150 11.64 1.48 3.07
N GLN A 151 11.10 1.22 4.25
CA GLN A 151 11.80 1.33 5.52
C GLN A 151 11.79 -0.04 6.21
N VAL A 152 12.97 -0.57 6.52
CA VAL A 152 13.11 -1.78 7.36
C VAL A 152 13.58 -1.34 8.75
N THR A 153 12.70 -1.46 9.74
CA THR A 153 12.99 -1.08 11.13
C THR A 153 13.25 -2.32 11.98
N ARG A 154 14.46 -2.49 12.49
CA ARG A 154 14.83 -3.60 13.37
C ARG A 154 14.30 -3.35 14.78
N LEU A 155 13.72 -4.41 15.37
CA LEU A 155 13.20 -4.40 16.73
C LEU A 155 14.22 -5.01 17.69
N LYS A 156 14.25 -4.54 18.94
CA LYS A 156 15.13 -5.04 20.01
C LYS A 156 15.01 -6.55 20.23
N CYS A 157 13.85 -7.15 19.98
CA CYS A 157 13.62 -8.58 20.14
C CYS A 157 14.17 -9.45 18.99
N GLY A 158 14.76 -8.85 17.95
CA GLY A 158 15.17 -9.55 16.72
C GLY A 158 14.05 -9.71 15.68
N GLY A 159 12.88 -9.10 15.92
CA GLY A 159 11.85 -8.91 14.90
C GLY A 159 12.14 -7.68 14.04
N PHE A 160 11.27 -7.39 13.09
CA PHE A 160 11.40 -6.18 12.26
C PHE A 160 10.04 -5.70 11.75
N ILE A 161 9.98 -4.42 11.37
CA ILE A 161 8.87 -3.82 10.66
C ILE A 161 9.32 -3.52 9.23
N PHE A 162 8.55 -3.96 8.25
CA PHE A 162 8.68 -3.56 6.86
C PHE A 162 7.58 -2.53 6.57
N GLY A 163 7.96 -1.26 6.48
CA GLY A 163 7.09 -0.18 6.07
C GLY A 163 7.33 0.14 4.60
N GLN A 164 6.26 0.35 3.85
CA GLN A 164 6.36 0.68 2.43
C GLN A 164 5.42 1.82 2.04
N ARG A 165 5.77 2.49 0.95
CA ARG A 165 4.87 3.36 0.19
C ARG A 165 5.11 3.15 -1.29
N PHE A 166 4.08 2.96 -2.07
CA PHE A 166 4.19 2.87 -3.53
C PHE A 166 3.24 3.86 -4.21
N CYS A 167 3.66 4.40 -5.35
CA CYS A 167 2.83 5.28 -6.14
C CYS A 167 1.64 4.47 -6.71
N HIS A 168 0.42 4.89 -6.40
CA HIS A 168 -0.78 4.15 -6.80
C HIS A 168 -1.01 4.18 -8.32
N CYS A 169 -0.38 5.10 -9.06
CA CYS A 169 -0.36 5.08 -10.53
C CYS A 169 0.33 3.82 -11.10
N VAL A 170 1.20 3.13 -10.36
CA VAL A 170 1.96 1.99 -10.89
C VAL A 170 1.53 0.64 -10.33
N ALA A 171 0.63 0.59 -9.36
CA ALA A 171 0.04 -0.65 -8.89
C ALA A 171 -1.24 -0.36 -8.09
N ASP A 172 -2.17 -1.29 -8.11
CA ASP A 172 -3.19 -1.44 -7.10
C ASP A 172 -2.69 -2.34 -5.95
N ALA A 173 -3.52 -2.60 -4.95
CA ALA A 173 -3.14 -3.42 -3.81
C ALA A 173 -2.72 -4.86 -4.20
N PRO A 174 -3.45 -5.61 -5.06
CA PRO A 174 -2.97 -6.89 -5.57
C PRO A 174 -1.62 -6.83 -6.27
N GLY A 175 -1.40 -5.82 -7.13
CA GLY A 175 -0.11 -5.61 -7.80
C GLY A 175 1.04 -5.36 -6.83
N GLY A 176 0.81 -4.51 -5.82
CA GLY A 176 1.77 -4.25 -4.74
C GLY A 176 2.12 -5.50 -3.94
N MET A 177 1.09 -6.25 -3.50
CA MET A 177 1.28 -7.50 -2.76
C MET A 177 2.00 -8.58 -3.57
N GLN A 178 1.75 -8.65 -4.89
CA GLN A 178 2.49 -9.58 -5.76
C GLN A 178 3.98 -9.22 -5.81
N PHE A 179 4.31 -7.94 -5.89
CA PHE A 179 5.69 -7.48 -5.86
C PHE A 179 6.36 -7.78 -4.51
N GLU A 180 5.69 -7.51 -3.38
CA GLU A 180 6.21 -7.84 -2.06
C GLU A 180 6.43 -9.35 -1.87
N LYS A 181 5.51 -10.17 -2.38
CA LYS A 181 5.68 -11.63 -2.41
C LYS A 181 6.92 -12.03 -3.21
N ALA A 182 7.19 -11.40 -4.35
CA ALA A 182 8.40 -11.64 -5.12
C ALA A 182 9.67 -11.30 -4.33
N VAL A 183 9.69 -10.16 -3.61
CA VAL A 183 10.79 -9.80 -2.70
C VAL A 183 10.96 -10.86 -1.61
N CYS A 184 9.86 -11.31 -0.99
CA CYS A 184 9.87 -12.34 0.06
C CYS A 184 10.43 -13.69 -0.44
N GLU A 185 10.02 -14.14 -1.63
CA GLU A 185 10.52 -15.38 -2.24
C GLU A 185 12.03 -15.31 -2.48
N LEU A 186 12.51 -14.19 -3.02
CA LEU A 186 13.93 -13.98 -3.29
C LEU A 186 14.75 -13.86 -1.99
N ALA A 187 14.19 -13.22 -0.96
CA ALA A 187 14.77 -13.17 0.39
C ALA A 187 14.85 -14.56 1.05
N CYS A 188 13.90 -15.44 0.72
CA CYS A 188 13.90 -16.84 1.15
C CYS A 188 14.82 -17.75 0.31
N GLY A 189 15.52 -17.21 -0.69
CA GLY A 189 16.48 -17.95 -1.51
C GLY A 189 15.90 -18.55 -2.79
N ALA A 190 14.68 -18.16 -3.21
CA ALA A 190 14.18 -18.52 -4.53
C ALA A 190 15.10 -17.97 -5.64
N ALA A 191 15.20 -18.71 -6.75
CA ALA A 191 15.98 -18.26 -7.91
C ALA A 191 15.29 -17.12 -8.68
N ALA A 192 13.96 -17.17 -8.76
CA ALA A 192 13.12 -16.19 -9.45
C ALA A 192 11.74 -16.10 -8.77
N PRO A 193 10.98 -15.00 -8.98
CA PRO A 193 9.59 -14.90 -8.52
C PRO A 193 8.70 -15.98 -9.13
N SER A 194 7.75 -16.49 -8.36
CA SER A 194 6.81 -17.53 -8.82
C SER A 194 5.81 -17.04 -9.86
N ILE A 195 5.59 -15.72 -9.93
CA ILE A 195 4.71 -15.06 -10.90
C ILE A 195 5.54 -14.00 -11.62
N THR A 196 5.65 -14.13 -12.94
CA THR A 196 6.31 -13.13 -13.77
C THR A 196 5.40 -11.91 -13.94
N PRO A 197 5.86 -10.68 -13.69
CA PRO A 197 5.07 -9.49 -13.94
C PRO A 197 4.85 -9.26 -15.44
N SER A 198 3.73 -8.63 -15.76
CA SER A 198 3.41 -8.16 -17.11
C SER A 198 3.06 -6.67 -17.06
N TRP A 199 3.43 -5.91 -18.10
CA TRP A 199 3.01 -4.52 -18.21
C TRP A 199 1.55 -4.43 -18.70
N GLY A 200 1.28 -4.79 -19.97
CA GLY A 200 -0.06 -5.03 -20.52
C GLY A 200 -1.08 -3.90 -20.37
N ARG A 201 -0.66 -2.67 -20.05
CA ARG A 201 -1.55 -1.56 -19.66
C ARG A 201 -2.35 -0.99 -20.83
N GLU A 202 -1.90 -1.25 -22.05
CA GLU A 202 -2.60 -0.91 -23.28
C GLU A 202 -4.01 -1.52 -23.36
N MET A 203 -4.26 -2.65 -22.67
CA MET A 203 -5.58 -3.27 -22.60
C MET A 203 -6.63 -2.40 -21.88
N PHE A 204 -6.18 -1.47 -21.03
CA PHE A 204 -7.02 -0.57 -20.24
C PHE A 204 -6.97 0.88 -20.75
N MET A 205 -6.49 1.11 -21.97
CA MET A 205 -6.58 2.41 -22.61
C MET A 205 -7.94 2.58 -23.30
N ALA A 206 -8.49 3.79 -23.21
CA ALA A 206 -9.74 4.15 -23.84
C ALA A 206 -9.63 4.08 -25.37
N ARG A 207 -10.75 3.70 -25.98
CA ARG A 207 -10.87 3.67 -27.44
C ARG A 207 -10.77 5.09 -27.98
N GLN A 208 -10.16 5.22 -29.16
CA GLN A 208 -10.19 6.45 -29.93
C GLN A 208 -10.91 6.20 -31.28
N PRO A 209 -12.10 6.77 -31.50
CA PRO A 209 -12.89 7.61 -30.58
C PRO A 209 -13.55 6.81 -29.43
N PRO A 210 -13.93 7.47 -28.32
CA PRO A 210 -14.70 6.82 -27.25
C PRO A 210 -16.03 6.26 -27.76
N GLN A 211 -16.42 5.09 -27.26
CA GLN A 211 -17.69 4.43 -27.60
C GLN A 211 -18.44 4.01 -26.33
N PRO A 212 -18.97 4.96 -25.53
CA PRO A 212 -19.78 4.63 -24.37
C PRO A 212 -21.07 3.92 -24.81
N SER A 213 -21.37 2.76 -24.23
CA SER A 213 -22.56 1.97 -24.56
C SER A 213 -23.77 2.29 -23.66
N TYR A 214 -23.54 2.94 -22.52
CA TYR A 214 -24.56 3.38 -21.57
C TYR A 214 -24.09 4.63 -20.82
N PRO A 215 -25.01 5.40 -20.22
CA PRO A 215 -24.63 6.54 -19.39
C PRO A 215 -23.91 6.05 -18.12
N HIS A 216 -22.72 6.57 -17.88
CA HIS A 216 -21.95 6.31 -16.67
C HIS A 216 -22.31 7.33 -15.59
N LEU A 217 -23.37 7.04 -14.82
CA LEU A 217 -23.89 7.97 -13.82
C LEU A 217 -22.89 8.21 -12.68
N GLU A 218 -21.99 7.25 -12.42
CA GLU A 218 -20.89 7.32 -11.46
C GLU A 218 -19.86 8.42 -11.75
N TYR A 219 -19.78 8.89 -13.01
CA TYR A 219 -18.94 10.01 -13.42
C TYR A 219 -19.75 11.29 -13.69
N SER A 220 -21.04 11.32 -13.33
CA SER A 220 -21.85 12.54 -13.43
C SER A 220 -21.44 13.51 -12.34
N GLU A 221 -21.08 14.74 -12.70
CA GLU A 221 -20.96 15.79 -11.70
C GLU A 221 -22.36 16.15 -11.15
N PRO A 222 -22.57 16.18 -9.82
CA PRO A 222 -23.84 16.62 -9.25
C PRO A 222 -24.12 18.08 -9.62
N ALA A 223 -25.36 18.39 -9.98
CA ALA A 223 -25.78 19.77 -10.17
C ALA A 223 -25.81 20.52 -8.82
N GLY A 224 -24.87 21.45 -8.63
CA GLY A 224 -24.77 22.32 -7.45
C GLY A 224 -23.47 22.08 -6.65
N GLY A 225 -22.54 23.04 -6.68
CA GLY A 225 -21.23 22.97 -6.03
C GLY A 225 -21.25 22.81 -4.49
N PRO A 226 -20.07 22.74 -3.83
CA PRO A 226 -19.51 21.46 -3.40
C PRO A 226 -19.68 21.28 -1.89
N VAL A 227 -20.23 20.15 -1.49
CA VAL A 227 -19.79 19.50 -0.26
C VAL A 227 -19.70 18.02 -0.57
N ASP A 228 -18.56 17.62 -1.14
CA ASP A 228 -18.18 16.20 -1.10
C ASP A 228 -18.03 15.85 0.38
N ARG A 229 -19.04 15.17 0.93
CA ARG A 229 -19.09 14.81 2.36
C ARG A 229 -17.90 13.94 2.74
N MET A 230 -17.38 13.14 1.83
CA MET A 230 -16.19 12.34 2.09
C MET A 230 -14.97 13.25 2.28
N LEU A 231 -14.75 14.22 1.40
CA LEU A 231 -13.61 15.15 1.50
C LEU A 231 -13.74 16.19 2.62
N THR A 232 -14.96 16.43 3.11
CA THR A 232 -15.25 17.48 4.11
C THR A 232 -15.52 16.96 5.52
N THR A 233 -15.71 15.65 5.71
CA THR A 233 -15.78 15.03 7.04
C THR A 233 -14.36 14.94 7.64
N PRO A 234 -14.12 15.52 8.84
CA PRO A 234 -12.84 15.37 9.53
C PRO A 234 -12.48 13.89 9.73
N PRO A 235 -11.21 13.48 9.59
CA PRO A 235 -10.81 12.06 9.71
C PRO A 235 -11.23 11.39 11.03
N GLY A 236 -11.33 12.14 12.13
CA GLY A 236 -11.79 11.64 13.44
C GLY A 236 -13.30 11.37 13.54
N ASP A 237 -14.07 11.90 12.59
CA ASP A 237 -15.54 11.77 12.54
C ASP A 237 -15.99 10.69 11.53
N VAL A 238 -15.03 10.04 10.85
CA VAL A 238 -15.26 8.90 9.96
C VAL A 238 -15.37 7.63 10.81
N ALA A 239 -16.49 6.91 10.69
CA ALA A 239 -16.66 5.61 11.32
C ALA A 239 -15.98 4.52 10.47
N ARG A 240 -15.24 3.63 11.13
CA ARG A 240 -14.72 2.40 10.51
C ARG A 240 -15.49 1.21 11.04
N VAL A 241 -16.09 0.46 10.14
CA VAL A 241 -16.77 -0.79 10.47
C VAL A 241 -16.12 -1.86 9.61
N LEU A 242 -15.57 -2.85 10.31
CA LEU A 242 -14.99 -4.03 9.69
C LEU A 242 -16.14 -4.98 9.43
N PHE A 243 -16.42 -5.25 8.16
CA PHE A 243 -17.34 -6.31 7.81
C PHE A 243 -16.57 -7.63 7.81
N PHE A 244 -16.80 -8.38 8.87
CA PHE A 244 -16.36 -9.76 8.96
C PHE A 244 -17.44 -10.62 8.31
N PHE A 245 -17.15 -11.27 7.19
CA PHE A 245 -18.03 -12.30 6.59
C PHE A 245 -17.95 -13.62 7.36
N GLY A 246 -17.85 -13.44 8.67
CA GLY A 246 -17.36 -14.34 9.68
C GLY A 246 -15.94 -14.81 9.41
N TRP A 247 -15.36 -15.29 10.50
CA TRP A 247 -14.33 -16.27 10.49
C TRP A 247 -12.88 -15.65 10.22
N GLY A 248 -12.12 -15.04 11.20
CA GLY A 248 -10.66 -14.47 11.17
C GLY A 248 -9.34 -15.19 11.79
N GLU A 249 -8.09 -15.25 11.23
CA GLU A 249 -6.75 -15.21 11.91
C GLU A 249 -5.54 -15.03 10.94
N ALA A 250 -5.31 -13.77 10.58
CA ALA A 250 -4.01 -13.15 10.35
C ALA A 250 -3.85 -12.06 11.42
N VAL A 251 -2.64 -11.77 11.91
CA VAL A 251 -2.45 -10.83 13.04
C VAL A 251 -2.49 -9.36 12.60
N TYR A 252 -1.93 -8.99 11.45
CA TYR A 252 -2.19 -7.73 10.74
C TYR A 252 -1.50 -7.72 9.37
N GLY A 253 -2.22 -7.37 8.31
CA GLY A 253 -1.68 -7.15 6.97
C GLY A 253 -2.63 -6.27 6.19
N GLY A 254 -2.22 -5.03 5.90
CA GLY A 254 -3.13 -4.05 5.34
C GLY A 254 -2.62 -2.61 5.42
N PRO A 255 -3.52 -1.63 5.17
CA PRO A 255 -3.18 -0.21 5.01
C PRO A 255 -2.62 0.39 6.28
N ALA A 256 -1.70 1.33 6.19
CA ALA A 256 -1.16 2.00 7.37
C ALA A 256 -2.23 2.85 8.11
N LYS A 257 -3.18 3.43 7.35
CA LYS A 257 -4.31 4.24 7.82
C LYS A 257 -5.54 3.99 6.93
N GLY A 258 -6.73 4.35 7.40
CA GLY A 258 -7.93 4.39 6.56
C GLY A 258 -8.00 5.72 5.82
N GLY A 259 -8.21 5.64 4.50
CA GLY A 259 -8.03 6.74 3.57
C GLY A 259 -6.57 6.93 3.14
N GLU A 260 -6.34 7.16 1.85
CA GLU A 260 -5.02 7.44 1.27
C GLU A 260 -5.08 8.63 0.31
N GLY A 261 -4.01 9.42 0.27
CA GLY A 261 -3.99 10.65 -0.53
C GLY A 261 -5.08 11.65 -0.11
N PRO A 262 -5.76 12.31 -1.08
CA PRO A 262 -6.82 13.29 -0.78
C PRO A 262 -8.13 12.65 -0.32
N ILE A 263 -8.24 11.31 -0.27
CA ILE A 263 -9.47 10.59 0.05
C ILE A 263 -9.41 10.13 1.52
N PRO A 264 -10.06 10.81 2.48
CA PRO A 264 -9.95 10.49 3.90
C PRO A 264 -10.72 9.23 4.32
N GLY A 265 -11.39 8.53 3.40
CA GLY A 265 -12.31 7.46 3.78
C GLY A 265 -12.74 6.47 2.71
N VAL A 266 -11.97 6.11 1.69
CA VAL A 266 -12.27 4.89 0.93
C VAL A 266 -10.99 4.11 0.71
N THR A 267 -10.95 2.95 1.37
CA THR A 267 -9.86 2.00 1.30
C THR A 267 -10.49 0.62 1.38
N ASN A 268 -11.15 0.18 0.30
CA ASN A 268 -11.69 -1.17 0.20
C ASN A 268 -10.55 -2.11 -0.17
N TYR A 269 -10.00 -2.79 0.82
CA TYR A 269 -9.02 -3.85 0.60
C TYR A 269 -9.69 -5.19 0.82
N PHE A 270 -9.41 -6.16 -0.05
CA PHE A 270 -9.78 -7.55 0.21
C PHE A 270 -8.56 -8.22 0.83
N SER A 271 -8.54 -8.37 2.15
CA SER A 271 -7.46 -9.06 2.84
C SER A 271 -7.88 -10.50 3.15
N ARG A 272 -7.05 -11.48 2.78
CA ARG A 272 -7.26 -12.86 3.26
C ARG A 272 -6.83 -12.97 4.73
N SER A 273 -7.67 -13.57 5.56
CA SER A 273 -7.41 -13.87 6.97
C SER A 273 -7.79 -15.33 7.23
N LYS A 274 -7.33 -15.96 8.32
CA LYS A 274 -7.89 -17.27 8.73
C LYS A 274 -9.19 -17.11 9.47
N ASN A 275 -9.60 -18.03 10.35
CA ASN A 275 -10.74 -17.87 11.21
C ASN A 275 -10.53 -18.06 12.70
N GLY A 276 -11.47 -17.60 13.55
CA GLY A 276 -11.41 -17.87 14.99
C GLY A 276 -11.45 -19.39 15.30
N LYS A 277 -11.59 -20.20 14.25
CA LYS A 277 -11.56 -21.66 14.16
C LYS A 277 -10.47 -22.18 13.17
N GLY A 278 -9.56 -21.33 12.65
CA GLY A 278 -8.47 -21.62 11.70
C GLY A 278 -8.71 -21.58 10.16
N GLU A 279 -9.89 -21.23 9.62
CA GLU A 279 -10.23 -21.35 8.17
C GLU A 279 -10.07 -20.04 7.37
N GLU A 280 -9.65 -20.11 6.10
CA GLU A 280 -9.46 -18.93 5.23
C GLU A 280 -10.76 -18.10 5.00
N SER A 281 -10.64 -16.76 5.07
CA SER A 281 -11.71 -15.77 4.92
C SER A 281 -11.23 -14.50 4.21
N THR A 282 -12.17 -13.62 3.86
CA THR A 282 -11.88 -12.30 3.26
C THR A 282 -12.45 -11.19 4.15
N VAL A 283 -11.60 -10.24 4.52
CA VAL A 283 -11.95 -9.03 5.27
C VAL A 283 -12.01 -7.85 4.31
N VAL A 284 -13.09 -7.08 4.40
CA VAL A 284 -13.25 -5.81 3.68
C VAL A 284 -13.35 -4.67 4.72
N PRO A 285 -12.26 -3.92 4.98
CA PRO A 285 -12.32 -2.77 5.84
C PRO A 285 -13.02 -1.63 5.07
N ILE A 286 -14.11 -1.12 5.63
CA ILE A 286 -14.85 0.01 5.05
C ILE A 286 -14.79 1.16 6.05
N SER A 287 -14.46 2.35 5.54
CA SER A 287 -14.42 3.60 6.31
C SER A 287 -15.45 4.52 5.66
N LEU A 288 -16.39 5.09 6.40
CA LEU A 288 -17.40 6.03 5.86
C LEU A 288 -17.76 7.03 6.95
N PRO A 289 -18.26 8.25 6.62
CA PRO A 289 -18.91 9.11 7.60
C PRO A 289 -19.95 8.33 8.41
N LYS A 290 -20.06 8.60 9.71
CA LYS A 290 -20.87 7.78 10.63
C LYS A 290 -22.30 7.53 10.16
N ASP A 291 -22.97 8.56 9.66
CA ASP A 291 -24.34 8.47 9.14
C ASP A 291 -24.46 7.64 7.86
N ALA A 292 -23.42 7.63 7.02
CA ALA A 292 -23.34 6.77 5.85
C ALA A 292 -22.99 5.33 6.23
N MET A 293 -22.15 5.13 7.25
CA MET A 293 -21.80 3.81 7.76
C MET A 293 -23.00 3.09 8.37
N ASP A 294 -23.82 3.80 9.15
CA ASP A 294 -25.04 3.22 9.74
C ASP A 294 -26.00 2.72 8.66
N LYS A 295 -26.15 3.45 7.54
CA LYS A 295 -26.97 3.03 6.39
C LYS A 295 -26.36 1.87 5.62
N PHE A 296 -25.05 1.97 5.33
CA PHE A 296 -24.32 0.93 4.61
C PHE A 296 -24.39 -0.40 5.35
N GLN A 297 -24.25 -0.37 6.68
CA GLN A 297 -24.40 -1.56 7.53
C GLN A 297 -25.80 -2.19 7.39
N LEU A 298 -26.87 -1.38 7.48
CA LEU A 298 -28.23 -1.87 7.33
C LEU A 298 -28.49 -2.49 5.95
N GLU A 299 -27.94 -1.91 4.88
CA GLU A 299 -28.06 -2.45 3.52
C GLU A 299 -27.31 -3.76 3.34
N VAL A 300 -26.07 -3.86 3.85
CA VAL A 300 -25.28 -5.11 3.80
C VAL A 300 -25.92 -6.22 4.64
N GLU A 301 -26.42 -5.89 5.83
CA GLU A 301 -27.19 -6.83 6.68
C GLU A 301 -28.45 -7.31 5.96
N GLY A 302 -29.17 -6.42 5.26
CA GLY A 302 -30.32 -6.78 4.43
C GLY A 302 -29.96 -7.74 3.29
N LEU A 303 -28.86 -7.48 2.58
CA LEU A 303 -28.38 -8.31 1.47
C LEU A 303 -27.86 -9.69 1.91
N THR A 304 -27.36 -9.80 3.14
CA THR A 304 -26.78 -11.06 3.68
C THR A 304 -27.77 -11.88 4.51
N ALA A 305 -28.88 -11.29 4.95
CA ALA A 305 -29.97 -12.01 5.62
C ALA A 305 -30.84 -12.85 4.65
N GLU A 306 -30.74 -12.61 3.34
CA GLU A 306 -31.47 -13.34 2.28
C GLU A 306 -30.69 -14.54 1.68
N ILE A 307 -29.52 -14.88 2.24
CA ILE A 307 -28.69 -16.02 1.84
C ILE A 307 -28.68 -17.06 2.97
#